data_AF-A0A2S4RPV5-F1
#
_entry.id   AF-A0A2S4RPV5-F1
#
_cell.length_a   1.000
_cell.length_b   1.000
_cell.length_c   1.000
_cell.angle_alpha   90.00
_cell.angle_beta   90.00
_cell.angle_gamma   90.00
#
_symmetry.space_group_name_H-M   'P 1'
#
loop_
_entity.id
_entity.type
_entity.pdbx_description
1 polymer ?
#
loop_
_entity_poly.entity_id
_entity_poly.type
_entity_poly.pdbx_seq_one_letter_code
_entity_poly.pdbx_strand_id
1 'polypeptide(L)'
;MTVFTFTGAKAGDHTFSVVNDMREHMFPVTSNDKVFFDLIINNDPSLNQQFNWSLKCNLTGAVNVNQDGRVSFNRFVGAMSDGKCIVTAQHKTTGQAITYTFVLEYYFEEYLDSSYGSQPVDWTSAVELNVHGMYLPGAALLSLTDETGNPTPRKPGPHFYQEWGPCGSYSENFLGLSRGMVWSRDTYINDANKAIRVDVGTSGKSHPHSKEYAFIPLLVRSYSKE
;
A
#
# COMPACT_ATOMS: atom_id res chain seq x y z
N MET A 1 23.22 23.62 -17.36
CA MET A 1 23.16 22.95 -16.05
C MET A 1 21.90 22.11 -16.04
N THR A 2 22.02 20.79 -15.88
CA THR A 2 20.83 19.92 -15.79
C THR A 2 20.19 20.12 -14.43
N VAL A 3 18.88 20.37 -14.40
CA VAL A 3 18.11 20.40 -13.15
C VAL A 3 17.49 19.03 -12.96
N PHE A 4 17.79 18.38 -11.84
CA PHE A 4 17.16 17.13 -11.46
C PHE A 4 15.87 17.39 -10.68
N THR A 5 14.85 16.59 -10.94
CA THR A 5 13.60 16.56 -10.17
C THR A 5 13.04 15.15 -10.15
N PHE A 6 12.31 14.83 -9.08
CA PHE A 6 11.42 13.68 -9.11
C PHE A 6 10.28 13.96 -10.10
N THR A 7 10.01 13.00 -10.97
CA THR A 7 8.91 13.11 -11.95
C THR A 7 7.83 12.06 -11.73
N GLY A 8 8.15 10.96 -11.06
CA GLY A 8 7.16 9.95 -10.75
C GLY A 8 7.60 8.90 -9.74
N ALA A 9 6.66 8.01 -9.42
CA ALA A 9 6.86 6.82 -8.62
C ALA A 9 6.22 5.62 -9.34
N LYS A 10 6.98 4.55 -9.54
CA LYS A 10 6.50 3.32 -10.17
C LYS A 10 6.12 2.30 -9.12
N ALA A 11 4.85 1.89 -9.13
CA ALA A 11 4.30 0.88 -8.24
C ALA A 11 3.69 -0.26 -9.09
N GLY A 12 4.39 -1.39 -9.14
CA GLY A 12 4.01 -2.51 -9.99
C GLY A 12 4.14 -2.16 -11.47
N ASP A 13 3.03 -2.27 -12.20
CA ASP A 13 2.92 -1.91 -13.62
C ASP A 13 2.54 -0.45 -13.87
N HIS A 14 2.20 0.31 -12.82
CA HIS A 14 1.73 1.68 -12.92
C HIS A 14 2.81 2.69 -12.53
N THR A 15 2.85 3.84 -13.20
CA THR A 15 3.72 4.97 -12.86
C THR A 15 2.88 6.20 -12.59
N PHE A 16 2.91 6.67 -11.34
CA PHE A 16 2.27 7.92 -10.93
C PHE A 16 3.18 9.09 -11.25
N SER A 17 2.65 10.11 -11.91
CA SER A 17 3.29 11.39 -12.15
C SER A 17 3.18 12.30 -10.94
N VAL A 18 4.30 12.87 -10.49
CA VAL A 18 4.32 13.88 -9.42
C VAL A 18 3.48 15.10 -9.80
N VAL A 19 3.48 15.49 -11.08
CA VAL A 19 2.81 16.70 -11.54
C VAL A 19 1.32 16.49 -11.80
N ASN A 20 0.92 15.30 -12.26
CA ASN A 20 -0.46 15.06 -12.68
C ASN A 20 -1.28 14.31 -11.63
N ASP A 21 -0.71 13.28 -11.00
CA ASP A 21 -1.48 12.35 -10.17
C ASP A 21 -1.38 12.70 -8.68
N MET A 22 -0.27 13.30 -8.26
CA MET A 22 0.03 13.57 -6.84
C MET A 22 -0.33 14.99 -6.38
N ARG A 23 -1.30 15.62 -7.04
CA ARG A 23 -1.73 17.00 -6.71
C ARG A 23 -2.51 17.08 -5.39
N GLU A 24 -3.32 16.06 -5.13
CA GLU A 24 -4.18 15.99 -3.94
C GLU A 24 -3.50 15.21 -2.82
N HIS A 25 -2.87 14.09 -3.15
CA HIS A 25 -2.14 13.25 -2.22
C HIS A 25 -0.79 12.84 -2.81
N MET A 26 0.26 12.97 -2.01
CA MET A 26 1.56 12.40 -2.35
C MET A 26 1.51 10.88 -2.16
N PHE A 27 1.82 10.14 -3.20
CA PHE A 27 1.93 8.69 -3.12
C PHE A 27 3.16 8.28 -2.28
N PRO A 28 3.12 7.20 -1.49
CA PRO A 28 1.92 6.47 -1.08
C PRO A 28 1.33 7.03 0.22
N VAL A 29 0.03 6.82 0.39
CA VAL A 29 -0.74 7.04 1.62
C VAL A 29 -0.92 5.73 2.40
N THR A 30 -0.93 4.61 1.69
CA THR A 30 -1.10 3.26 2.21
C THR A 30 0.18 2.44 2.08
N SER A 31 0.35 1.40 2.90
CA SER A 31 1.54 0.53 2.85
C SER A 31 1.25 -0.91 3.27
N ASN A 32 2.13 -1.81 2.86
CA ASN A 32 2.20 -3.21 3.27
C ASN A 32 3.66 -3.68 3.13
N ASP A 33 4.10 -4.65 3.92
CA ASP A 33 5.47 -5.15 3.95
C ASP A 33 5.91 -5.93 2.69
N LYS A 34 5.01 -6.17 1.74
CA LYS A 34 5.27 -6.87 0.48
C LYS A 34 5.21 -5.97 -0.75
N VAL A 35 4.81 -4.70 -0.60
CA VAL A 35 4.80 -3.73 -1.70
C VAL A 35 6.06 -2.86 -1.68
N PHE A 36 6.40 -2.30 -2.82
CA PHE A 36 7.51 -1.36 -2.97
C PHE A 36 7.23 -0.44 -4.15
N PHE A 37 7.94 0.67 -4.23
CA PHE A 37 7.91 1.53 -5.40
C PHE A 37 9.29 2.07 -5.74
N ASP A 38 9.50 2.36 -7.02
CA ASP A 38 10.74 2.95 -7.52
C ASP A 38 10.52 4.44 -7.82
N LEU A 39 11.32 5.31 -7.21
CA LEU A 39 11.30 6.73 -7.56
C LEU A 39 11.96 6.97 -8.92
N ILE A 40 11.42 7.92 -9.68
CA ILE A 40 11.90 8.26 -11.02
C ILE A 40 12.38 9.72 -11.05
N ILE A 41 13.62 9.92 -11.50
CA ILE A 41 14.22 11.23 -11.70
C ILE A 41 14.16 11.57 -13.19
N ASN A 42 13.69 12.77 -13.54
CA ASN A 42 13.64 13.29 -14.92
C ASN A 42 13.06 12.30 -15.97
N ASN A 43 12.08 11.49 -15.60
CA ASN A 43 11.46 10.44 -16.42
C ASN A 43 12.42 9.32 -16.88
N ASP A 44 13.56 9.17 -16.21
CA ASP A 44 14.58 8.17 -16.54
C ASP A 44 15.06 7.44 -15.27
N PRO A 45 14.57 6.21 -15.01
CA PRO A 45 15.00 5.41 -13.86
C PRO A 45 16.49 5.07 -13.85
N SER A 46 17.18 5.09 -15.00
CA SER A 46 18.61 4.78 -15.06
C SER A 46 19.46 5.85 -14.36
N LEU A 47 18.92 7.07 -14.21
CA LEU A 47 19.57 8.15 -13.48
C LEU A 47 19.75 7.85 -11.99
N ASN A 48 18.97 6.94 -11.41
CA ASN A 48 19.03 6.66 -9.97
C ASN A 48 20.43 6.23 -9.50
N GLN A 49 21.21 5.59 -10.38
CA GLN A 49 22.59 5.18 -10.10
C GLN A 49 23.56 6.36 -9.89
N GLN A 50 23.17 7.56 -10.29
CA GLN A 50 23.98 8.77 -10.15
C GLN A 50 23.79 9.46 -8.79
N PHE A 51 22.93 8.92 -7.93
CA PHE A 51 22.56 9.53 -6.66
C PHE A 51 22.94 8.63 -5.48
N ASN A 52 23.30 9.26 -4.37
CA ASN A 52 23.33 8.63 -3.05
C ASN A 52 21.94 8.80 -2.43
N TRP A 53 21.34 7.69 -2.03
CA TRP A 53 19.99 7.66 -1.49
C TRP A 53 20.01 7.58 0.02
N SER A 54 19.14 8.36 0.66
CA SER A 54 18.94 8.35 2.11
C SER A 54 17.47 8.57 2.44
N LEU A 55 17.07 8.09 3.61
CA LEU A 55 15.71 8.18 4.12
C LEU A 55 15.73 8.73 5.53
N LYS A 56 14.84 9.69 5.78
CA LYS A 56 14.44 10.10 7.12
C LYS A 56 12.95 9.81 7.25
N CYS A 57 12.57 8.88 8.12
CA CYS A 57 11.17 8.62 8.41
C CYS A 57 10.90 8.60 9.90
N ASN A 58 9.77 9.15 10.29
CA ASN A 58 9.29 9.14 11.68
C ASN A 58 8.89 7.73 12.15
N LEU A 59 8.58 6.83 11.21
CA LEU A 59 8.37 5.41 11.46
C LEU A 59 9.71 4.66 11.40
N THR A 60 10.48 4.74 12.49
CA THR A 60 11.83 4.15 12.59
C THR A 60 11.81 2.66 12.21
N GLY A 61 12.60 2.30 11.19
CA GLY A 61 12.76 0.91 10.73
C GLY A 61 11.59 0.35 9.93
N ALA A 62 10.49 1.10 9.76
CA ALA A 62 9.31 0.64 9.00
C ALA A 62 9.46 0.88 7.49
N VAL A 63 10.30 1.84 7.09
CA VAL A 63 10.50 2.22 5.69
C VAL A 63 11.99 2.18 5.39
N ASN A 64 12.34 1.70 4.19
CA ASN A 64 13.72 1.66 3.70
C ASN A 64 13.78 2.27 2.30
N VAL A 65 14.95 2.83 1.96
CA VAL A 65 15.31 3.16 0.59
C VAL A 65 16.64 2.50 0.25
N ASN A 66 16.72 1.81 -0.88
CA ASN A 66 17.97 1.23 -1.37
C ASN A 66 18.73 2.23 -2.26
N GLN A 67 19.93 1.86 -2.72
CA GLN A 67 20.75 2.73 -3.57
C GLN A 67 20.29 2.82 -5.04
N ASP A 68 19.19 2.14 -5.39
CA ASP A 68 18.53 2.25 -6.70
C ASP A 68 17.31 3.18 -6.66
N GLY A 69 17.02 3.80 -5.50
CA GLY A 69 15.82 4.63 -5.31
C GLY A 69 14.53 3.82 -5.12
N ARG A 70 14.65 2.52 -4.82
CA ARG A 70 13.50 1.69 -4.43
C ARG A 70 13.17 1.93 -2.96
N VAL A 71 11.91 2.26 -2.70
CA VAL A 71 11.35 2.37 -1.36
C VAL A 71 10.54 1.12 -1.04
N SER A 72 10.82 0.51 0.11
CA SER A 72 10.11 -0.68 0.60
C SER A 72 9.70 -0.52 2.06
N PHE A 73 8.75 -1.34 2.48
CA PHE A 73 8.19 -1.30 3.83
C PHE A 73 8.51 -2.59 4.56
N ASN A 74 8.76 -2.47 5.87
CA ASN A 74 8.84 -3.60 6.77
C ASN A 74 7.51 -3.77 7.49
N ARG A 75 7.27 -4.97 8.02
CA ARG A 75 6.11 -5.21 8.88
C ARG A 75 6.17 -4.26 10.07
N PHE A 76 5.08 -3.53 10.27
CA PHE A 76 4.97 -2.55 11.34
C PHE A 76 3.85 -2.92 12.28
N VAL A 77 4.14 -2.88 13.58
CA VAL A 77 3.17 -3.12 14.66
C VAL A 77 3.26 -1.92 15.60
N GLY A 78 2.34 -0.97 15.46
CA GLY A 78 2.34 0.26 16.26
C GLY A 78 1.46 1.35 15.67
N ALA A 79 1.24 2.45 16.40
CA ALA A 79 0.48 3.58 15.88
C ALA A 79 1.25 4.29 14.77
N MET A 80 0.58 4.63 13.66
CA MET A 80 1.17 5.45 12.58
C MET A 80 1.06 6.96 12.86
N SER A 81 1.14 7.36 14.14
CA SER A 81 1.15 8.76 14.51
C SER A 81 2.36 9.45 13.88
N ASP A 82 2.11 10.37 12.94
CA ASP A 82 3.12 11.08 12.14
C ASP A 82 3.94 10.18 11.20
N GLY A 83 3.26 9.49 10.27
CA GLY A 83 3.87 8.61 9.24
C GLY A 83 4.69 9.31 8.16
N LYS A 84 5.22 10.51 8.42
CA LYS A 84 5.98 11.31 7.45
C LYS A 84 7.35 10.68 7.17
N CYS A 85 7.61 10.47 5.89
CA CYS A 85 8.90 10.04 5.37
C CYS A 85 9.43 11.03 4.32
N ILE A 86 10.75 11.24 4.32
CA ILE A 86 11.48 12.09 3.37
C ILE A 86 12.61 11.25 2.77
N VAL A 87 12.52 10.97 1.49
CA VAL A 87 13.59 10.34 0.70
C VAL A 87 14.41 11.45 0.06
N THR A 88 15.74 11.39 0.23
CA THR A 88 16.66 12.34 -0.38
C THR A 88 17.57 11.62 -1.36
N ALA A 89 17.62 12.13 -2.59
CA ALA A 89 18.59 11.72 -3.60
C ALA A 89 19.61 12.85 -3.77
N GLN A 90 20.87 12.58 -3.44
CA GLN A 90 21.98 13.52 -3.61
C GLN A 90 22.87 13.10 -4.78
N HIS A 91 22.97 13.94 -5.80
CA HIS A 91 23.76 13.65 -6.99
C HIS A 91 25.25 13.55 -6.64
N LYS A 92 25.89 12.42 -7.02
CA LYS A 92 27.23 12.03 -6.56
C LYS A 92 28.34 13.01 -6.93
N THR A 93 28.20 13.73 -8.05
CA THR A 93 29.26 14.61 -8.56
C THR A 93 28.98 16.10 -8.31
N THR A 94 27.71 16.52 -8.40
CA THR A 94 27.35 17.95 -8.24
C THR A 94 26.93 18.29 -6.81
N GLY A 95 26.65 17.30 -5.97
CA GLY A 95 26.14 17.50 -4.62
C GLY A 95 24.69 18.00 -4.56
N GLN A 96 24.03 18.20 -5.70
CA GLN A 96 22.63 18.64 -5.77
C GLN A 96 21.73 17.61 -5.08
N ALA A 97 20.92 18.05 -4.13
CA ALA A 97 19.95 17.21 -3.44
C ALA A 97 18.52 17.54 -3.89
N ILE A 98 17.73 16.50 -4.09
CA ILE A 98 16.28 16.58 -4.29
C ILE A 98 15.59 15.68 -3.29
N THR A 99 14.38 16.07 -2.87
CA THR A 99 13.63 15.37 -1.82
C THR A 99 12.25 14.96 -2.30
N TYR A 100 11.84 13.75 -1.95
CA TYR A 100 10.50 13.23 -2.14
C TYR A 100 9.87 13.00 -0.75
N THR A 101 8.71 13.59 -0.50
CA THR A 101 8.03 13.50 0.81
C THR A 101 6.67 12.84 0.65
N PHE A 102 6.38 11.87 1.51
CA PHE A 102 5.07 11.23 1.60
C PHE A 102 4.69 11.00 3.06
N VAL A 103 3.41 10.72 3.30
CA VAL A 103 2.85 10.48 4.63
C VAL A 103 2.03 9.20 4.59
N LEU A 104 2.47 8.19 5.34
CA LEU A 104 1.72 6.96 5.51
C LEU A 104 0.61 7.18 6.56
N GLU A 105 -0.63 6.93 6.15
CA GLU A 105 -1.80 7.00 7.01
C GLU A 105 -2.37 5.61 7.34
N TYR A 106 -2.17 4.65 6.44
CA TYR A 106 -2.71 3.30 6.56
C TYR A 106 -1.66 2.22 6.30
N TYR A 107 -1.52 1.29 7.25
CA TYR A 107 -0.79 0.05 7.06
C TYR A 107 -1.82 -1.06 6.92
N PHE A 108 -1.67 -1.89 5.89
CA PHE A 108 -2.52 -3.02 5.59
C PHE A 108 -1.71 -4.28 5.86
N GLU A 109 -2.05 -4.98 6.93
CA GLU A 109 -1.45 -6.28 7.22
C GLU A 109 -2.20 -7.41 6.52
N GLU A 110 -1.49 -8.40 5.99
CA GLU A 110 -2.11 -9.65 5.53
C GLU A 110 -2.18 -10.63 6.70
N TYR A 111 -3.41 -11.03 7.06
CA TYR A 111 -3.63 -12.18 7.94
C TYR A 111 -4.20 -13.34 7.13
N LEU A 112 -3.43 -14.43 7.02
CA LEU A 112 -3.84 -15.66 6.36
C LEU A 112 -4.25 -16.68 7.41
N ASP A 113 -5.53 -17.03 7.45
CA ASP A 113 -6.01 -18.17 8.22
C ASP A 113 -6.88 -19.07 7.33
N SER A 114 -6.35 -20.26 7.06
CA SER A 114 -6.98 -21.28 6.23
C SER A 114 -8.22 -21.91 6.85
N SER A 115 -8.49 -21.65 8.13
CA SER A 115 -9.66 -22.20 8.84
C SER A 115 -10.97 -21.49 8.50
N TYR A 116 -10.92 -20.25 7.98
CA TYR A 116 -12.13 -19.45 7.76
C TYR A 116 -12.88 -19.74 6.44
N GLY A 117 -12.30 -20.52 5.51
CA GLY A 117 -12.99 -21.04 4.33
C GLY A 117 -13.93 -20.07 3.59
N SER A 118 -15.06 -20.57 3.09
CA SER A 118 -16.09 -19.79 2.37
C SER A 118 -17.12 -19.09 3.28
N GLN A 119 -16.97 -19.18 4.61
CA GLN A 119 -18.01 -18.80 5.57
C GLN A 119 -17.80 -17.38 6.12
N PRO A 120 -18.86 -16.60 6.33
CA PRO A 120 -18.79 -15.37 7.13
C PRO A 120 -18.27 -15.68 8.52
N VAL A 121 -17.09 -15.14 8.82
CA VAL A 121 -16.49 -15.22 10.15
C VAL A 121 -17.44 -14.51 11.13
N ASP A 122 -17.82 -15.16 12.22
CA ASP A 122 -18.59 -14.53 13.31
C ASP A 122 -17.60 -13.79 14.23
N TRP A 123 -17.59 -12.46 14.18
CA TRP A 123 -16.47 -11.61 14.65
C TRP A 123 -16.39 -11.40 16.16
N THR A 124 -17.18 -12.09 16.98
CA THR A 124 -17.02 -12.02 18.44
C THR A 124 -15.66 -12.55 18.93
N SER A 125 -15.01 -13.44 18.17
CA SER A 125 -13.63 -13.92 18.44
C SER A 125 -12.55 -12.99 17.87
N ALA A 126 -12.87 -12.19 16.87
CA ALA A 126 -11.95 -11.19 16.33
C ALA A 126 -11.89 -9.88 17.15
N VAL A 127 -12.68 -9.81 18.23
CA VAL A 127 -12.42 -8.92 19.36
C VAL A 127 -11.01 -9.18 19.94
N GLU A 128 -10.41 -10.36 19.75
CA GLU A 128 -9.00 -10.61 20.07
C GLU A 128 -8.01 -9.90 19.12
N LEU A 129 -8.42 -9.49 17.91
CA LEU A 129 -7.58 -8.66 17.02
C LEU A 129 -7.55 -7.19 17.45
N ASN A 130 -8.57 -6.72 18.19
CA ASN A 130 -8.49 -5.42 18.88
C ASN A 130 -7.38 -5.38 19.94
N VAL A 131 -6.86 -6.53 20.40
CA VAL A 131 -5.80 -6.62 21.42
C VAL A 131 -4.47 -6.04 20.92
N HIS A 132 -4.33 -5.80 19.60
CA HIS A 132 -3.14 -5.19 19.00
C HIS A 132 -3.44 -3.89 18.22
N GLY A 133 -4.64 -3.30 18.35
CA GLY A 133 -4.99 -2.05 17.66
C GLY A 133 -5.24 -2.19 16.15
N MET A 134 -5.65 -3.38 15.71
CA MET A 134 -5.86 -3.76 14.32
C MET A 134 -7.35 -3.86 13.99
N TYR A 135 -7.78 -3.31 12.84
CA TYR A 135 -9.20 -3.29 12.43
C TYR A 135 -9.42 -3.78 11.00
N LEU A 136 -10.55 -4.42 10.71
CA LEU A 136 -10.99 -4.57 9.32
C LEU A 136 -11.19 -3.18 8.68
N PRO A 137 -10.62 -2.90 7.50
CA PRO A 137 -10.97 -1.69 6.79
C PRO A 137 -12.40 -1.80 6.27
N GLY A 138 -13.05 -0.65 6.15
CA GLY A 138 -14.28 -0.56 5.36
C GLY A 138 -13.98 -0.88 3.90
N ALA A 139 -14.96 -1.46 3.19
CA ALA A 139 -14.84 -1.82 1.78
C ALA A 139 -14.31 -0.67 0.90
N ALA A 140 -14.68 0.57 1.22
CA ALA A 140 -14.19 1.76 0.55
C ALA A 140 -12.65 1.84 0.57
N LEU A 141 -11.96 1.55 1.66
CA LEU A 141 -10.48 1.67 1.73
C LEU A 141 -9.73 0.61 0.90
N LEU A 142 -10.44 -0.35 0.32
CA LEU A 142 -9.88 -1.39 -0.54
C LEU A 142 -10.09 -1.11 -2.03
N SER A 143 -10.92 -0.12 -2.40
CA SER A 143 -11.62 -0.01 -3.70
C SER A 143 -10.95 -0.65 -4.91
N LEU A 144 -11.70 -1.59 -5.48
CA LEU A 144 -11.37 -2.41 -6.65
C LEU A 144 -12.23 -2.04 -7.84
N THR A 145 -13.49 -1.70 -7.56
CA THR A 145 -14.44 -1.20 -8.53
C THR A 145 -15.11 0.05 -8.01
N ASP A 146 -15.58 0.89 -8.93
CA ASP A 146 -16.49 1.99 -8.61
C ASP A 146 -17.89 1.44 -8.29
N GLU A 147 -18.82 2.34 -7.97
CA GLU A 147 -20.23 2.03 -7.66
C GLU A 147 -20.97 1.32 -8.80
N THR A 148 -20.43 1.34 -10.02
CA THR A 148 -20.99 0.68 -11.20
C THR A 148 -20.33 -0.66 -11.52
N GLY A 149 -19.36 -1.10 -10.71
CA GLY A 149 -18.64 -2.36 -10.90
C GLY A 149 -17.48 -2.27 -11.89
N ASN A 150 -17.10 -1.07 -12.35
CA ASN A 150 -15.94 -0.90 -13.23
C ASN A 150 -14.64 -0.80 -12.43
N PRO A 151 -13.49 -1.31 -12.92
CA PRO A 151 -12.22 -1.16 -12.23
C PRO A 151 -11.90 0.30 -11.92
N THR A 152 -11.64 0.61 -10.65
CA THR A 152 -11.25 1.98 -10.27
C THR A 152 -9.87 2.33 -10.85
N PRO A 153 -9.69 3.53 -11.43
CA PRO A 153 -8.38 3.99 -11.88
C PRO A 153 -7.35 3.97 -10.74
N ARG A 154 -6.10 3.64 -11.08
CA ARG A 154 -4.97 3.80 -10.14
C ARG A 154 -4.85 5.28 -9.78
N LYS A 155 -4.82 5.60 -8.48
CA LYS A 155 -4.72 6.98 -7.96
C LYS A 155 -4.04 6.97 -6.58
N PRO A 156 -3.19 7.97 -6.26
CA PRO A 156 -2.73 8.20 -4.89
C PRO A 156 -3.89 8.53 -3.94
N GLY A 157 -3.88 7.95 -2.74
CA GLY A 157 -4.94 8.16 -1.76
C GLY A 157 -5.13 6.99 -0.79
N PRO A 158 -6.15 7.04 0.08
CA PRO A 158 -6.30 6.07 1.18
C PRO A 158 -6.76 4.67 0.75
N HIS A 159 -6.82 4.40 -0.55
CA HIS A 159 -7.38 3.18 -1.13
C HIS A 159 -6.24 2.25 -1.57
N PHE A 160 -6.04 1.14 -0.85
CA PHE A 160 -4.86 0.28 -1.04
C PHE A 160 -4.72 -0.19 -2.50
N TYR A 161 -5.80 -0.65 -3.13
CA TYR A 161 -5.72 -1.17 -4.49
C TYR A 161 -5.56 -0.07 -5.54
N GLN A 162 -6.09 1.14 -5.34
CA GLN A 162 -5.84 2.25 -6.27
C GLN A 162 -4.36 2.65 -6.26
N GLU A 163 -3.71 2.58 -5.09
CA GLU A 163 -2.29 2.87 -4.96
C GLU A 163 -1.42 1.75 -5.52
N TRP A 164 -1.66 0.51 -5.10
CA TRP A 164 -0.74 -0.61 -5.37
C TRP A 164 -1.20 -1.52 -6.51
N GLY A 165 -2.48 -1.54 -6.84
CA GLY A 165 -3.04 -2.44 -7.85
C GLY A 165 -2.85 -3.92 -7.47
N PRO A 166 -2.84 -4.83 -8.47
CA PRO A 166 -2.78 -6.26 -8.20
C PRO A 166 -1.43 -6.65 -7.61
N CYS A 167 -1.47 -7.41 -6.51
CA CYS A 167 -0.28 -7.69 -5.73
C CYS A 167 0.70 -8.68 -6.37
N GLY A 168 0.26 -9.40 -7.41
CA GLY A 168 1.15 -10.19 -8.28
C GLY A 168 2.25 -9.37 -8.96
N SER A 169 2.18 -8.04 -8.91
CA SER A 169 3.20 -7.13 -9.44
C SER A 169 4.42 -6.94 -8.53
N TYR A 170 4.39 -7.41 -7.26
CA TYR A 170 5.44 -7.09 -6.28
C TYR A 170 6.17 -8.32 -5.72
N SER A 171 5.52 -9.48 -5.55
CA SER A 171 6.23 -10.72 -5.20
C SER A 171 5.41 -11.99 -5.50
N GLU A 172 6.11 -13.12 -5.66
CA GLU A 172 5.50 -14.46 -5.74
C GLU A 172 4.84 -14.90 -4.42
N ASN A 173 5.17 -14.24 -3.30
CA ASN A 173 4.69 -14.56 -1.95
C ASN A 173 3.49 -13.71 -1.50
N PHE A 174 2.91 -12.92 -2.40
CA PHE A 174 1.62 -12.27 -2.18
C PHE A 174 0.49 -13.26 -2.50
N LEU A 175 0.39 -14.29 -1.66
CA LEU A 175 -0.43 -15.48 -1.93
C LEU A 175 -1.95 -15.22 -1.88
N GLY A 176 -2.42 -14.07 -1.39
CA GLY A 176 -3.85 -13.81 -1.21
C GLY A 176 -4.55 -12.90 -2.24
N LEU A 177 -3.83 -12.07 -3.01
CA LEU A 177 -4.46 -11.01 -3.82
C LEU A 177 -4.31 -11.15 -5.34
N SER A 178 -3.68 -12.23 -5.84
CA SER A 178 -3.67 -12.54 -7.27
C SER A 178 -4.99 -13.16 -7.75
N ARG A 179 -5.71 -13.81 -6.82
CA ARG A 179 -7.07 -14.36 -6.91
C ARG A 179 -7.61 -14.55 -5.48
N GLY A 180 -8.41 -13.62 -4.96
CA GLY A 180 -8.92 -13.77 -3.60
C GLY A 180 -10.14 -12.90 -3.33
N MET A 181 -10.95 -13.34 -2.37
CA MET A 181 -11.92 -12.46 -1.73
C MET A 181 -11.32 -11.92 -0.45
N VAL A 182 -11.34 -10.61 -0.30
CA VAL A 182 -10.94 -9.93 0.93
C VAL A 182 -12.14 -9.72 1.82
N TRP A 183 -11.94 -9.90 3.12
CA TRP A 183 -12.94 -9.49 4.09
C TRP A 183 -12.79 -8.01 4.37
N SER A 184 -13.92 -7.31 4.33
CA SER A 184 -14.00 -5.91 4.75
C SER A 184 -15.16 -5.74 5.72
N ARG A 185 -15.08 -4.71 6.56
CA ARG A 185 -16.21 -4.32 7.39
C ARG A 185 -17.30 -3.77 6.48
N ASP A 186 -18.52 -4.29 6.63
CA ASP A 186 -19.68 -3.71 5.95
C ASP A 186 -19.92 -2.32 6.53
N THR A 187 -19.81 -1.30 5.67
CA THR A 187 -20.10 0.09 6.04
C THR A 187 -21.56 0.48 5.80
N TYR A 188 -22.34 -0.36 5.11
CA TYR A 188 -23.74 -0.09 4.75
C TYR A 188 -24.73 -0.74 5.71
N ILE A 189 -24.38 -1.87 6.31
CA ILE A 189 -25.14 -2.46 7.39
C ILE A 189 -24.53 -1.94 8.70
N ASN A 190 -25.27 -1.14 9.47
CA ASN A 190 -24.88 -0.63 10.81
C ASN A 190 -24.65 -1.74 11.87
N ASP A 191 -24.45 -2.99 11.43
CA ASP A 191 -24.11 -4.13 12.26
C ASP A 191 -22.59 -4.31 12.20
N ALA A 192 -21.91 -3.66 13.16
CA ALA A 192 -20.44 -3.62 13.26
C ALA A 192 -19.78 -5.02 13.36
N ASN A 193 -20.57 -6.09 13.48
CA ASN A 193 -20.14 -7.47 13.63
C ASN A 193 -20.22 -8.28 12.33
N LYS A 194 -20.61 -7.67 11.20
CA LYS A 194 -20.70 -8.36 9.90
C LYS A 194 -19.58 -7.94 8.95
N ALA A 195 -18.86 -8.93 8.44
CA ALA A 195 -17.87 -8.76 7.38
C ALA A 195 -18.48 -9.17 6.03
N ILE A 196 -18.14 -8.44 4.97
CA ILE A 196 -18.50 -8.78 3.59
C ILE A 196 -17.26 -9.21 2.81
N ARG A 197 -17.49 -10.07 1.82
CA ARG A 197 -16.49 -10.50 0.84
C ARG A 197 -16.42 -9.50 -0.30
N VAL A 198 -15.22 -9.04 -0.62
CA VAL A 198 -14.97 -8.16 -1.77
C VAL A 198 -13.99 -8.88 -2.69
N ASP A 199 -14.31 -8.99 -3.98
CA ASP A 199 -13.42 -9.61 -4.97
C ASP A 199 -12.29 -8.63 -5.34
N VAL A 200 -11.02 -9.01 -5.10
CA VAL A 200 -9.85 -8.18 -5.44
C VAL A 200 -9.33 -8.32 -6.88
N GLY A 201 -10.08 -9.02 -7.74
CA GLY A 201 -9.80 -9.12 -9.17
C GLY A 201 -8.70 -10.13 -9.50
N THR A 202 -8.60 -10.44 -10.80
CA THR A 202 -7.70 -11.47 -11.34
C THR A 202 -6.71 -10.87 -12.33
N SER A 203 -5.42 -11.21 -12.20
CA SER A 203 -4.40 -10.88 -13.20
C SER A 203 -4.36 -11.94 -14.31
N GLY A 204 -5.45 -12.16 -15.06
CA GLY A 204 -5.47 -12.85 -16.38
C GLY A 204 -4.80 -14.23 -16.57
N LYS A 205 -4.19 -14.84 -15.56
CA LYS A 205 -3.46 -16.11 -15.64
C LYS A 205 -4.20 -17.15 -14.82
N SER A 206 -4.68 -18.19 -15.49
CA SER A 206 -5.33 -19.34 -14.87
C SER A 206 -4.33 -20.22 -14.15
N HIS A 207 -4.38 -20.25 -12.82
CA HIS A 207 -3.78 -21.34 -12.04
C HIS A 207 -4.86 -22.26 -11.46
N PRO A 208 -4.73 -23.61 -11.55
CA PRO A 208 -5.85 -24.53 -11.35
C PRO A 208 -6.12 -24.95 -9.90
N HIS A 209 -5.46 -24.34 -8.91
CA HIS A 209 -5.56 -24.74 -7.50
C HIS A 209 -5.52 -23.52 -6.56
N SER A 210 -6.48 -22.59 -6.65
CA SER A 210 -6.59 -21.51 -5.67
C SER A 210 -7.28 -22.03 -4.41
N LYS A 211 -6.49 -22.26 -3.35
CA LYS A 211 -7.05 -22.25 -1.99
C LYS A 211 -7.65 -20.87 -1.76
N GLU A 212 -8.90 -20.79 -1.31
CA GLU A 212 -9.53 -19.52 -0.95
C GLU A 212 -8.83 -19.00 0.31
N TYR A 213 -8.01 -17.95 0.15
CA TYR A 213 -7.40 -17.26 1.25
C TYR A 213 -8.26 -16.06 1.62
N ALA A 214 -8.69 -16.01 2.88
CA ALA A 214 -9.26 -14.81 3.48
C ALA A 214 -8.11 -13.82 3.67
N PHE A 215 -8.02 -12.78 2.84
CA PHE A 215 -7.17 -11.64 3.15
C PHE A 215 -7.99 -10.69 4.01
N ILE A 216 -7.54 -10.55 5.25
CA ILE A 216 -8.05 -9.59 6.21
C ILE A 216 -7.00 -8.48 6.20
N PRO A 217 -7.23 -7.40 5.45
CA PRO A 217 -6.43 -6.21 5.64
C PRO A 217 -6.67 -5.77 7.08
N LEU A 218 -5.62 -5.64 7.87
CA LEU A 218 -5.74 -5.03 9.19
C LEU A 218 -5.22 -3.61 9.10
N LEU A 219 -6.09 -2.67 9.44
CA LEU A 219 -5.85 -1.24 9.48
C LEU A 219 -5.23 -0.88 10.82
N VAL A 220 -4.02 -0.33 10.78
CA VAL A 220 -3.45 0.36 11.94
C VAL A 220 -3.54 1.86 11.68
N ARG A 221 -4.45 2.55 12.39
CA ARG A 221 -4.71 3.98 12.20
C ARG A 221 -3.91 4.81 13.21
N SER A 222 -3.52 6.01 12.80
CA SER A 222 -3.06 7.02 13.76
C SER A 222 -4.25 7.51 14.59
N TYR A 223 -4.08 7.54 15.91
CA TYR A 223 -4.92 8.36 16.77
C TYR A 223 -4.19 9.69 16.95
N SER A 224 -4.70 10.77 16.37
CA SER A 224 -4.41 12.10 16.91
C SER A 224 -5.19 12.22 18.21
N LYS A 225 -4.50 12.43 19.33
CA LYS A 225 -5.16 12.97 20.52
C LYS A 225 -5.63 14.38 20.15
N GLU A 226 -6.95 14.56 20.04
CA GLU A 226 -7.58 15.86 20.29
C GLU A 226 -7.46 16.22 21.77
#